data_AF-A0AA43HQ92-F1
#
_entry.id   AF-A0AA43HQ92-F1
#
_cell.length_a   1.000
_cell.length_b   1.000
_cell.length_c   1.000
_cell.angle_alpha   90.00
_cell.angle_beta   90.00
_cell.angle_gamma   90.00
#
_symmetry.space_group_name_H-M   'P 1'
#
loop_
_entity.id
_entity.type
_entity.pdbx_description
1 polymer ?
#
loop_
_entity_poly.entity_id
_entity_poly.type
_entity_poly.pdbx_seq_one_letter_code
_entity_poly.pdbx_strand_id
1 'polypeptide(L)'
;MPPREPTCAANWAPERAATLPTCHCVVLFAAVTVSDTPADPRPLPPEEPGPNECCGSGCPLCVLDLYTEELQRYRKALAEWQARHPDAGP
;
A
#
# COMPACT_ATOMS: atom_id res chain seq x y z
N MET A 1 9.38 39.47 20.06
CA MET A 1 8.51 38.28 19.98
C MET A 1 8.16 38.09 18.51
N PRO A 2 8.89 37.26 17.74
CA PRO A 2 8.51 37.00 16.35
C PRO A 2 7.14 36.28 16.30
N PRO A 3 6.28 36.61 15.33
CA PRO A 3 4.95 36.02 15.21
C PRO A 3 5.05 34.55 14.81
N ARG A 4 4.11 33.75 15.33
CA ARG A 4 4.03 32.29 15.15
C ARG A 4 3.77 31.98 13.67
N GLU A 5 4.66 31.23 13.05
CA GLU A 5 4.49 30.70 11.70
C GLU A 5 3.19 29.86 11.60
N PRO A 6 2.48 29.91 10.46
CA PRO A 6 1.33 29.03 10.25
C PRO A 6 1.80 27.59 10.06
N THR A 7 1.27 26.70 10.91
CA THR A 7 1.53 25.26 10.96
C THR A 7 1.28 24.55 9.63
N CYS A 8 1.96 23.42 9.42
CA CYS A 8 1.90 22.47 8.27
C CYS A 8 0.51 22.00 7.78
N ALA A 9 -0.60 22.58 8.23
CA ALA A 9 -1.95 22.25 7.76
C ALA A 9 -2.32 22.96 6.44
N ALA A 10 -1.63 24.05 6.07
CA ALA A 10 -1.99 24.86 4.91
C ALA A 10 -1.52 24.32 3.53
N ASN A 11 -0.68 23.27 3.51
CA ASN A 11 -0.14 22.71 2.27
C ASN A 11 -0.75 21.35 1.87
N TRP A 12 -1.78 20.89 2.59
CA TRP A 12 -2.48 19.63 2.32
C TRP A 12 -3.89 19.85 1.76
N ALA A 13 -4.00 20.79 0.83
CA ALA A 13 -5.20 20.98 0.01
C ALA A 13 -4.97 20.34 -1.38
N PRO A 14 -5.72 19.30 -1.77
CA PRO A 14 -5.71 18.79 -3.14
C PRO A 14 -6.60 19.67 -4.01
N GLU A 15 -6.21 20.92 -4.22
CA GLU A 15 -6.91 21.86 -5.09
C GLU A 15 -5.97 22.46 -6.14
N ARG A 16 -5.77 21.69 -7.21
CA ARG A 16 -5.50 22.27 -8.53
C ARG A 16 -6.70 21.97 -9.41
N ALA A 17 -7.82 22.54 -9.01
CA ALA A 17 -9.03 22.60 -9.83
C ALA A 17 -9.22 24.06 -10.27
N ALA A 18 -9.54 24.20 -11.56
CA ALA A 18 -10.02 25.40 -12.24
C ALA A 18 -8.98 26.49 -12.57
N THR A 19 -8.39 26.38 -13.76
CA THR A 19 -8.54 27.42 -14.80
C THR A 19 -7.93 26.94 -16.12
N LEU A 20 -8.71 26.30 -16.98
CA LEU A 20 -8.53 26.38 -18.44
C LEU A 20 -9.92 26.31 -19.10
N PRO A 21 -10.33 27.32 -19.88
CA PRO A 21 -11.64 27.39 -20.50
C PRO A 21 -11.68 26.56 -21.79
N THR A 22 -12.81 25.85 -21.97
CA THR A 22 -13.44 25.52 -23.26
C THR A 22 -12.71 24.58 -24.26
N CYS A 23 -13.33 23.41 -24.49
CA CYS A 23 -13.20 22.51 -25.65
C CYS A 23 -11.88 21.74 -25.91
N HIS A 24 -11.74 20.57 -25.27
CA HIS A 24 -11.32 19.37 -26.00
C HIS A 24 -11.99 18.11 -25.43
N CYS A 25 -12.96 17.60 -26.18
CA CYS A 25 -13.52 16.27 -26.02
C CYS A 25 -12.42 15.19 -26.03
N VAL A 26 -12.52 14.23 -25.11
CA VAL A 26 -12.46 12.78 -25.41
C VAL A 26 -11.20 12.31 -26.15
N VAL A 27 -10.19 11.86 -25.39
CA VAL A 27 -9.34 10.65 -25.58
C VAL A 27 -7.95 10.88 -24.98
N LEU A 28 -7.52 10.07 -24.00
CA LEU A 28 -6.11 9.67 -23.70
C LEU A 28 -5.85 9.21 -22.25
N PHE A 29 -6.87 9.05 -21.40
CA PHE A 29 -6.72 8.33 -20.11
C PHE A 29 -7.30 6.90 -20.15
N ALA A 30 -7.31 6.28 -21.34
CA ALA A 30 -7.80 4.92 -21.55
C ALA A 30 -6.67 4.02 -22.04
N ALA A 31 -5.83 3.55 -21.13
CA ALA A 31 -5.08 2.29 -21.23
C ALA A 31 -4.04 2.19 -20.10
N VAL A 32 -4.47 1.98 -18.85
CA VAL A 32 -3.64 1.16 -17.96
C VAL A 32 -4.19 -0.27 -18.03
N THR A 33 -3.99 -0.92 -19.17
CA THR A 33 -4.11 -2.38 -19.22
C THR A 33 -2.87 -2.91 -18.53
N VAL A 34 -2.98 -3.12 -17.21
CA VAL A 34 -1.90 -3.72 -16.42
C VAL A 34 -1.57 -5.09 -17.01
N SER A 35 -0.28 -5.27 -17.15
CA SER A 35 0.44 -6.26 -17.93
C SER A 35 0.08 -7.71 -17.60
N ASP A 36 0.19 -8.54 -18.64
CA ASP A 36 0.27 -10.01 -18.67
C ASP A 36 1.08 -10.60 -17.49
N THR A 37 0.43 -10.65 -16.33
CA THR A 37 0.83 -11.40 -15.15
C THR A 37 -0.21 -12.52 -15.07
N PRO A 38 0.14 -13.77 -14.72
CA PRO A 38 -0.88 -14.77 -14.43
C PRO A 38 -1.95 -14.11 -13.56
N ALA A 39 -3.22 -14.19 -13.97
CA ALA A 39 -4.28 -13.30 -13.47
C ALA A 39 -4.46 -13.35 -11.94
N ASP A 40 -3.84 -14.33 -11.28
CA ASP A 40 -3.80 -14.45 -9.83
C ASP A 40 -2.57 -15.26 -9.35
N PRO A 41 -1.38 -14.65 -9.21
CA PRO A 41 -0.22 -15.35 -8.67
C PRO A 41 -0.42 -15.66 -7.18
N ARG A 42 0.16 -16.77 -6.69
CA ARG A 42 0.16 -17.09 -5.27
C ARG A 42 0.85 -15.95 -4.50
N PRO A 43 0.26 -15.43 -3.40
CA PRO A 43 0.93 -14.44 -2.58
C PRO A 43 2.21 -15.03 -1.98
N LEU A 44 3.22 -14.19 -1.77
CA LEU A 44 4.48 -14.58 -1.14
C LEU A 44 4.47 -14.17 0.34
N PRO A 45 5.06 -15.01 1.23
CA PRO A 45 5.17 -14.66 2.64
C PRO A 45 6.08 -13.43 2.82
N PRO A 46 5.81 -12.60 3.84
CA PRO A 46 6.71 -11.51 4.20
C PRO A 46 8.05 -12.05 4.69
N GLU A 47 9.10 -11.27 4.50
CA GLU A 47 10.44 -11.60 5.00
C GLU A 47 10.47 -11.50 6.53
N GLU A 48 11.06 -12.50 7.18
CA GLU A 48 11.18 -12.50 8.64
C GLU A 48 12.25 -11.48 9.09
N PRO A 49 11.92 -10.57 10.03
CA PRO A 49 12.88 -9.60 10.52
C PRO A 49 14.03 -10.28 11.26
N GLY A 50 15.23 -9.72 11.13
CA GLY A 50 16.41 -10.24 11.78
C GLY A 50 16.34 -10.09 13.31
N PRO A 51 17.03 -10.95 14.10
CA PRO A 51 17.01 -10.90 15.56
C PRO A 51 17.55 -9.59 16.13
N ASN A 52 18.40 -8.87 15.38
CA ASN A 52 18.97 -7.59 15.78
C ASN A 52 18.11 -6.38 15.36
N GLU A 53 17.03 -6.60 14.61
CA GLU A 53 16.11 -5.52 14.20
C GLU A 53 15.09 -5.21 15.30
N CYS A 54 14.85 -6.17 16.21
CA CYS A 54 14.04 -5.95 17.41
C CYS A 54 14.92 -5.39 18.55
N CYS A 55 14.59 -4.19 19.02
CA CYS A 55 15.30 -3.54 20.13
C CYS A 55 15.11 -4.23 21.49
N GLY A 56 14.13 -5.15 21.62
CA GLY A 56 13.82 -5.91 22.84
C GLY A 56 13.40 -5.08 24.07
N SER A 57 13.31 -3.76 23.95
CA SER A 57 13.14 -2.81 25.05
C SER A 57 11.76 -2.15 25.07
N GLY A 58 10.81 -2.68 24.30
CA GLY A 58 9.44 -2.15 24.23
C GLY A 58 9.35 -0.84 23.45
N CYS A 59 10.07 -0.74 22.33
CA CYS A 59 9.98 0.41 21.43
C CYS A 59 8.52 0.66 21.02
N PRO A 60 8.07 1.93 20.89
CA PRO A 60 6.68 2.27 20.56
C PRO A 60 6.24 1.78 19.17
N LEU A 61 7.19 1.42 18.30
CA LEU A 61 6.95 0.77 17.02
C LEU A 61 7.90 -0.43 16.91
N CYS A 62 7.37 -1.64 17.08
CA CYS A 62 8.15 -2.88 17.03
C CYS A 62 8.10 -3.49 15.62
N VAL A 63 9.27 -3.85 15.08
CA VAL A 63 9.34 -4.53 13.77
C VAL A 63 8.60 -5.87 13.78
N LEU A 64 8.57 -6.57 14.93
CA LEU A 64 7.85 -7.84 15.07
C LEU A 64 6.34 -7.66 15.02
N ASP A 65 5.83 -6.53 15.52
CA ASP A 65 4.39 -6.22 15.45
C ASP A 65 3.99 -5.94 14.00
N LEU A 66 4.76 -5.11 13.29
CA LEU A 66 4.56 -4.84 11.86
C LEU A 66 4.64 -6.11 11.01
N TYR A 67 5.63 -6.96 11.29
CA TYR A 67 5.77 -8.26 10.62
C TYR A 67 4.56 -9.14 10.89
N THR A 68 4.08 -9.20 12.13
CA THR A 68 2.91 -10.01 12.49
C THR A 68 1.66 -9.52 11.75
N GLU A 69 1.44 -8.21 11.66
CA GLU A 69 0.33 -7.62 10.91
C GLU A 69 0.40 -7.95 9.41
N GLU A 70 1.59 -7.84 8.81
CA GLU A 70 1.82 -8.21 7.41
C GLU A 70 1.61 -9.72 7.19
N LEU A 71 2.04 -10.55 8.14
CA LEU A 71 1.83 -11.99 8.10
C LEU A 71 0.34 -12.36 8.18
N GLN A 72 -0.47 -11.62 8.95
CA GLN A 72 -1.93 -11.82 8.94
C GLN A 72 -2.54 -11.45 7.59
N ARG A 73 -2.10 -10.34 6.99
CA ARG A 73 -2.55 -9.95 5.64
C ARG A 73 -2.19 -11.00 4.60
N TYR A 74 -0.97 -11.52 4.65
CA TYR A 74 -0.52 -12.63 3.81
C TYR A 74 -1.38 -13.88 3.98
N ARG A 75 -1.62 -14.33 5.22
CA ARG A 75 -2.44 -15.52 5.49
C ARG A 75 -3.85 -15.39 4.93
N LYS A 76 -4.46 -14.21 5.07
CA LYS A 76 -5.78 -13.91 4.50
C LYS A 76 -5.75 -14.00 2.97
N ALA A 77 -4.79 -13.34 2.33
CA ALA A 77 -4.64 -13.37 0.87
C ALA A 77 -4.38 -14.80 0.36
N LEU A 78 -3.58 -15.58 1.08
CA LEU A 78 -3.30 -16.97 0.74
C LEU A 78 -4.56 -17.84 0.82
N ALA A 79 -5.39 -17.67 1.85
CA ALA A 79 -6.66 -18.39 1.97
C ALA A 79 -7.63 -18.03 0.82
N GLU A 80 -7.73 -16.75 0.47
CA GLU A 80 -8.56 -16.28 -0.65
C GLU A 80 -8.03 -16.79 -2.01
N TRP A 81 -6.70 -16.87 -2.16
CA TRP A 81 -6.06 -17.47 -3.32
C TRP A 81 -6.34 -18.97 -3.41
N GLN A 82 -6.18 -19.72 -2.32
CA GLN A 82 -6.48 -21.15 -2.24
C GLN A 82 -7.95 -21.46 -2.55
N ALA A 83 -8.88 -20.62 -2.07
CA ALA A 83 -10.31 -20.76 -2.39
C ALA A 83 -10.60 -20.62 -3.90
N ARG A 84 -9.82 -19.79 -4.61
CA ARG A 84 -9.88 -19.65 -6.06
C ARG A 84 -9.10 -20.72 -6.82
N HIS A 85 -8.16 -21.40 -6.16
CA HIS A 85 -7.21 -22.36 -6.73
C HIS A 85 -7.30 -23.73 -6.04
N PRO A 86 -8.43 -24.45 -6.14
CA PRO A 86 -8.60 -25.76 -5.49
C PRO A 86 -7.62 -26.82 -5.98
N ASP A 87 -7.11 -26.70 -7.22
CA ASP A 87 -6.18 -27.65 -7.83
C ASP A 87 -4.71 -27.42 -7.45
N ALA A 88 -4.39 -26.31 -6.77
CA ALA A 88 -2.99 -25.91 -6.51
C ALA A 88 -2.28 -26.74 -5.43
N GLY A 89 -2.97 -27.68 -4.78
CA GLY A 89 -2.44 -28.53 -3.71
C GLY A 89 -2.05 -27.75 -2.44
N PRO A 90 -2.07 -28.41 -1.27
CA PRO A 90 -1.59 -27.83 -0.01
C PRO A 90 -0.09 -27.53 -0.03
#